data_AF-A0A5B0FAH5-F1
#
_entry.id   AF-A0A5B0FAH5-F1
#
_cell.length_a   1.000
_cell.length_b   1.000
_cell.length_c   1.000
_cell.angle_alpha   90.00
_cell.angle_beta   90.00
_cell.angle_gamma   90.00
#
_symmetry.space_group_name_H-M   'P 1'
#
loop_
_entity.id
_entity.type
_entity.pdbx_description
1 polymer ?
#
loop_
_entity_poly.entity_id
_entity_poly.type
_entity_poly.pdbx_seq_one_letter_code
_entity_poly.pdbx_strand_id
1 'polypeptide(L)'
;MAQQSGLDPAPLQSAALLHRMGELCVLYQTQKWENQGNSVTEETLTHAFPDFAAPFAIRLKASWGLPMVLRELIGAIYALPPMQVRREQVVMRLAAAINNGEPEADIERLQRLAGLT
;
A
#
# COMPACT_ATOMS: atom_id res chain seq x y z
N MET A 1 6.61 0.07 15.06
CA MET A 1 6.64 1.42 14.45
C MET A 1 5.53 2.32 14.98
N ALA A 2 4.25 2.13 14.65
CA ALA A 2 3.16 2.99 15.14
C ALA A 2 3.14 3.19 16.67
N GLN A 3 3.25 2.09 17.43
CA GLN A 3 3.34 2.12 18.89
C GLN A 3 4.59 2.86 19.40
N GLN A 4 5.75 2.65 18.76
CA GLN A 4 7.01 3.34 19.09
C GLN A 4 6.92 4.85 18.82
N SER A 5 6.07 5.26 17.87
CA SER A 5 5.81 6.66 17.55
C SER A 5 4.68 7.28 18.39
N GLY A 6 4.07 6.54 19.32
CA GLY A 6 2.93 7.02 20.12
C GLY A 6 1.65 7.26 19.31
N LEU A 7 1.49 6.58 18.17
CA LEU A 7 0.31 6.66 17.31
C LEU A 7 -0.60 5.46 17.56
N ASP A 8 -1.90 5.63 17.28
CA ASP A 8 -2.84 4.50 17.24
C ASP A 8 -2.44 3.53 16.11
N PRO A 9 -2.10 2.26 16.41
CA PRO A 9 -1.67 1.30 15.41
C PRO A 9 -2.81 0.82 14.49
N ALA A 10 -4.07 0.86 14.93
CA ALA A 10 -5.19 0.24 14.21
C ALA A 10 -5.39 0.75 12.77
N PRO A 11 -5.45 2.07 12.50
CA PRO A 11 -5.61 2.57 11.14
C PRO A 11 -4.37 2.30 10.25
N LEU A 12 -3.16 2.34 10.83
CA LEU A 12 -1.92 2.08 10.11
C LEU A 12 -1.81 0.59 9.72
N GLN A 13 -2.16 -0.31 10.62
CA GLN A 13 -2.21 -1.75 10.35
C GLN A 13 -3.24 -2.07 9.26
N SER A 14 -4.42 -1.45 9.34
CA SER A 14 -5.46 -1.62 8.32
C SER A 14 -4.98 -1.15 6.94
N ALA A 15 -4.33 0.03 6.87
CA ALA A 15 -3.75 0.53 5.63
C ALA A 15 -2.67 -0.41 5.07
N ALA A 16 -1.80 -0.93 5.93
CA ALA A 16 -0.75 -1.86 5.55
C ALA A 16 -1.31 -3.18 5.00
N LEU A 17 -2.36 -3.75 5.61
CA LEU A 17 -2.99 -4.98 5.09
C LEU A 17 -3.67 -4.76 3.74
N LEU A 18 -4.23 -3.57 3.53
CA LEU A 18 -5.05 -3.26 2.37
C LEU A 18 -4.24 -2.75 1.16
N HIS A 19 -2.94 -2.48 1.30
CA HIS A 19 -2.18 -1.81 0.24
C HIS A 19 -2.04 -2.64 -1.04
N ARG A 20 -1.94 -3.98 -0.94
CA ARG A 20 -1.87 -4.90 -2.10
C ARG A 20 -3.23 -5.40 -2.58
N MET A 21 -4.36 -4.82 -2.15
CA MET A 21 -5.69 -5.32 -2.55
C MET A 21 -5.91 -5.40 -4.06
N GLY A 22 -5.29 -4.49 -4.82
CA GLY A 22 -5.40 -4.46 -6.28
C GLY A 22 -4.73 -5.66 -6.93
N GLU A 23 -3.51 -5.96 -6.49
CA GLU A 23 -2.72 -7.12 -6.96
C GLU A 23 -3.38 -8.43 -6.58
N LEU A 24 -3.91 -8.53 -5.35
CA LEU A 24 -4.70 -9.67 -4.92
C LEU A 24 -5.96 -9.85 -5.78
N CYS A 25 -6.59 -8.77 -6.24
CA CYS A 25 -7.73 -8.83 -7.14
C CYS A 25 -7.34 -9.36 -8.52
N VAL A 26 -6.19 -8.95 -9.07
CA VAL A 26 -5.65 -9.51 -10.33
C VAL A 26 -5.46 -11.02 -10.17
N LEU A 27 -4.76 -11.47 -9.13
CA LEU A 27 -4.54 -12.88 -8.85
C LEU A 27 -5.84 -13.66 -8.70
N TYR A 28 -6.80 -13.13 -7.95
CA TYR A 28 -8.11 -13.76 -7.76
C TYR A 28 -8.87 -13.93 -9.09
N GLN A 29 -8.86 -12.91 -9.94
CA GLN A 29 -9.55 -12.96 -11.22
C GLN A 29 -8.86 -13.91 -12.20
N THR A 30 -7.53 -13.95 -12.21
CA THR A 30 -6.74 -14.92 -12.97
C THR A 30 -7.09 -16.35 -12.54
N GLN A 31 -7.08 -16.64 -11.23
CA GLN A 31 -7.42 -17.97 -10.74
C GLN A 31 -8.86 -18.37 -11.10
N LYS A 32 -9.81 -17.43 -11.01
CA LYS A 32 -11.20 -17.67 -11.42
C LYS A 32 -11.31 -17.99 -12.91
N TRP A 33 -10.51 -17.34 -13.76
CA TRP A 33 -10.46 -17.59 -15.19
C TRP A 33 -9.88 -18.98 -15.50
N GLU A 34 -8.82 -19.37 -14.82
CA GLU A 34 -8.22 -20.71 -14.97
C GLU A 34 -9.14 -21.83 -14.48
N ASN A 35 -9.87 -21.60 -13.39
CA ASN A 35 -10.86 -22.56 -12.88
C ASN A 35 -12.00 -22.84 -13.87
N GLN A 36 -12.17 -22.01 -14.91
CA GLN A 36 -13.13 -22.23 -16.01
C GLN A 36 -12.54 -23.06 -17.16
N GLY A 37 -11.30 -23.56 -17.02
CA GLY A 37 -10.60 -24.34 -18.04
C GLY A 37 -9.74 -23.50 -18.99
N ASN A 38 -9.62 -22.20 -18.75
CA ASN A 38 -8.68 -21.35 -19.49
C ASN A 38 -7.26 -21.46 -18.91
N SER A 39 -6.28 -20.93 -19.61
CA SER A 39 -4.88 -20.87 -19.15
C SER A 39 -4.37 -19.44 -19.22
N VAL A 40 -3.62 -19.00 -18.21
CA VAL A 40 -2.91 -17.72 -18.22
C VAL A 40 -1.42 -17.98 -18.09
N THR A 41 -0.61 -17.44 -19.00
CA THR A 41 0.84 -17.56 -18.88
C THR A 41 1.36 -16.62 -17.80
N GLU A 42 2.49 -16.98 -17.17
CA GLU A 42 3.16 -16.12 -16.20
C GLU A 42 3.56 -14.76 -16.82
N GLU A 43 3.95 -14.74 -18.09
CA GLU A 43 4.22 -13.52 -18.85
C GLU A 43 2.97 -12.62 -18.93
N THR A 44 1.82 -13.19 -19.31
CA THR A 44 0.54 -12.46 -19.36
C THR A 44 0.19 -11.90 -17.98
N LEU A 45 0.37 -12.71 -16.92
CA LEU A 45 0.09 -12.30 -15.56
C LEU A 45 1.01 -11.16 -15.11
N THR A 46 2.29 -11.23 -15.46
CA THR A 46 3.30 -10.19 -15.14
C THR A 46 2.93 -8.85 -15.77
N HIS A 47 2.42 -8.86 -17.01
CA HIS A 47 1.91 -7.66 -17.68
C HIS A 47 0.57 -7.16 -17.09
N ALA A 48 -0.29 -8.08 -16.63
CA ALA A 48 -1.59 -7.72 -16.07
C ALA A 48 -1.51 -6.96 -14.74
N PHE A 49 -0.48 -7.20 -13.92
CA PHE A 49 -0.32 -6.52 -12.63
C PHE A 49 -0.30 -4.98 -12.74
N PRO A 50 0.64 -4.35 -13.47
CA PRO A 50 0.69 -2.89 -13.59
C PRO A 50 -0.56 -2.31 -14.26
N ASP A 51 -1.18 -3.04 -15.20
CA ASP A 51 -2.33 -2.57 -15.96
C ASP A 51 -3.63 -2.56 -15.13
N PHE A 52 -3.81 -3.56 -14.26
CA PHE A 52 -5.10 -3.79 -13.60
C PHE A 52 -5.09 -3.60 -12.09
N ALA A 53 -3.95 -3.72 -11.40
CA ALA A 53 -3.92 -3.63 -9.93
C ALA A 53 -4.39 -2.27 -9.42
N ALA A 54 -3.88 -1.17 -9.99
CA ALA A 54 -4.27 0.17 -9.56
C ALA A 54 -5.76 0.48 -9.84
N PRO A 55 -6.30 0.24 -11.06
CA PRO A 55 -7.73 0.37 -11.31
C PRO A 55 -8.61 -0.49 -10.39
N PHE A 56 -8.21 -1.74 -10.10
CA PHE A 56 -8.96 -2.59 -9.16
C PHE A 56 -8.95 -2.02 -7.75
N ALA A 57 -7.79 -1.60 -7.24
CA ALA A 57 -7.70 -1.01 -5.91
C ALA A 57 -8.57 0.25 -5.79
N ILE A 58 -8.60 1.11 -6.81
CA ILE A 58 -9.47 2.30 -6.82
C ILE A 58 -10.94 1.91 -6.72
N ARG A 59 -11.39 0.95 -7.55
CA ARG A 59 -12.78 0.49 -7.54
C ARG A 59 -13.16 -0.19 -6.23
N LEU A 60 -12.28 -1.01 -5.66
CA LEU A 60 -12.50 -1.68 -4.36
C LEU A 60 -12.59 -0.68 -3.20
N LYS A 61 -11.67 0.29 -3.14
CA LYS A 61 -11.70 1.36 -2.12
C LYS A 61 -13.03 2.14 -2.18
N ALA A 62 -13.54 2.39 -3.38
CA ALA A 62 -14.82 3.04 -3.60
C ALA A 62 -16.01 2.16 -3.19
N SER A 63 -16.06 0.90 -3.64
CA SER A 63 -17.18 -0.01 -3.36
C SER A 63 -17.30 -0.39 -1.89
N TRP A 64 -16.18 -0.52 -1.18
CA TRP A 64 -16.16 -0.77 0.26
C TRP A 64 -16.40 0.49 1.10
N GLY A 65 -16.51 1.67 0.46
CA GLY A 65 -16.73 2.92 1.18
C GLY A 65 -15.59 3.30 2.11
N LEU A 66 -14.34 2.96 1.77
CA LEU A 66 -13.22 3.17 2.70
C LEU A 66 -13.08 4.65 3.07
N PRO A 67 -12.90 4.98 4.37
CA PRO A 67 -12.70 6.36 4.81
C PRO A 67 -11.53 7.03 4.11
N MET A 68 -11.64 8.33 3.80
CA MET A 68 -10.58 9.08 3.10
C MET A 68 -9.24 8.98 3.82
N VAL A 69 -9.25 9.11 5.16
CA VAL A 69 -8.05 8.97 6.00
C VAL A 69 -7.33 7.65 5.74
N LEU A 70 -8.06 6.55 5.62
CA LEU A 70 -7.48 5.23 5.36
C LEU A 70 -6.91 5.14 3.93
N ARG A 71 -7.60 5.72 2.94
CA ARG A 71 -7.11 5.79 1.55
C ARG A 71 -5.80 6.57 1.45
N GLU A 72 -5.69 7.68 2.19
CA GLU A 72 -4.48 8.49 2.27
C GLU A 72 -3.33 7.75 2.96
N LEU A 73 -3.59 6.98 4.02
CA LEU A 73 -2.59 6.13 4.66
C LEU A 73 -2.09 5.02 3.73
N ILE A 74 -2.98 4.41 2.94
CA ILE A 74 -2.58 3.45 1.91
C ILE A 74 -1.69 4.14 0.86
N GLY A 75 -2.06 5.35 0.43
CA GLY A 75 -1.25 6.13 -0.51
C GLY A 75 0.14 6.45 0.02
N ALA A 76 0.24 6.77 1.31
CA ALA A 76 1.49 7.14 1.97
C ALA A 76 2.57 6.04 1.97
N ILE A 77 2.19 4.78 1.77
CA ILE A 77 3.13 3.66 1.60
C ILE A 77 4.00 3.88 0.35
N TYR A 78 3.42 4.43 -0.72
CA TYR A 78 4.11 4.65 -1.99
C TYR A 78 4.83 6.00 -2.02
N ALA A 79 4.14 7.05 -1.59
CA ALA A 79 4.69 8.41 -1.59
C ALA A 79 3.97 9.29 -0.55
N LEU A 80 4.71 10.21 0.05
CA LEU A 80 4.10 11.24 0.90
C LEU A 80 3.32 12.25 0.04
N PRO A 81 2.21 12.80 0.54
CA PRO A 81 1.51 13.87 -0.16
C PRO A 81 2.40 15.12 -0.25
N PRO A 82 2.24 15.95 -1.30
CA PRO A 82 3.09 17.13 -1.53
C PRO A 82 2.89 18.24 -0.49
N MET A 83 1.78 18.23 0.25
CA MET A 83 1.44 19.24 1.25
C MET A 83 0.71 18.57 2.42
N GLN A 84 0.77 19.18 3.61
CA GLN A 84 0.07 18.73 4.82
C GLN A 84 0.38 17.27 5.21
N VAL A 85 1.66 16.91 5.20
CA VAL A 85 2.11 15.58 5.61
C VAL A 85 1.84 15.35 7.08
N ARG A 86 1.02 14.34 7.39
CA ARG A 86 0.72 13.91 8.76
C ARG A 86 1.71 12.87 9.25
N ARG A 87 1.93 12.81 10.56
CA ARG A 87 2.92 11.91 11.17
C ARG A 87 2.61 10.44 10.88
N GLU A 88 1.33 10.07 10.85
CA GLU A 88 0.87 8.73 10.50
C GLU A 88 1.31 8.35 9.08
N GLN A 89 1.22 9.28 8.12
CA GLN A 89 1.66 9.06 6.74
C GLN A 89 3.18 8.89 6.66
N VAL A 90 3.94 9.66 7.45
CA VAL A 90 5.40 9.48 7.56
C VAL A 90 5.74 8.10 8.09
N VAL A 91 5.07 7.64 9.15
CA VAL A 91 5.30 6.30 9.71
C VAL A 91 4.97 5.20 8.70
N MET A 92 3.88 5.35 7.92
CA MET A 92 3.57 4.43 6.82
C MET A 92 4.66 4.41 5.76
N ARG A 93 5.14 5.59 5.32
CA ARG A 93 6.20 5.68 4.31
C ARG A 93 7.53 5.12 4.81
N LEU A 94 7.87 5.38 6.07
CA LEU A 94 9.07 4.88 6.73
C LEU A 94 9.06 3.35 6.81
N ALA A 95 7.94 2.76 7.23
CA ALA A 95 7.79 1.31 7.26
C ALA A 95 8.00 0.69 5.85
N ALA A 96 7.45 1.33 4.82
CA ALA A 96 7.64 0.90 3.43
C ALA A 96 9.11 1.05 2.98
N ALA A 97 9.78 2.15 3.32
CA ALA A 97 11.17 2.40 2.95
C ALA A 97 12.11 1.35 3.54
N ILE A 98 11.92 1.01 4.82
CA ILE A 98 12.69 -0.04 5.49
C ILE A 98 12.43 -1.40 4.83
N ASN A 99 11.17 -1.75 4.58
CA ASN A 99 10.81 -3.03 3.96
C ASN A 99 11.36 -3.18 2.54
N ASN A 100 11.43 -2.10 1.78
CA ASN A 100 11.91 -2.10 0.40
C ASN A 100 13.44 -1.97 0.29
N GLY A 101 14.16 -1.81 1.41
CA GLY A 101 15.62 -1.62 1.40
C GLY A 101 16.03 -0.32 0.71
N GLU A 102 15.26 0.76 0.90
CA GLU A 102 15.60 2.06 0.35
C GLU A 102 16.89 2.64 0.96
N PRO A 103 17.55 3.62 0.30
CA PRO A 103 18.80 4.20 0.79
C PRO A 103 18.70 4.69 2.24
N GLU A 104 19.77 4.46 3.01
CA GLU A 104 19.82 4.80 4.44
C GLU A 104 19.51 6.29 4.70
N ALA A 105 20.01 7.18 3.84
CA ALA A 105 19.72 8.61 3.92
C ALA A 105 18.21 8.95 3.84
N ASP A 106 17.44 8.19 3.05
CA ASP A 106 15.99 8.37 2.96
C ASP A 106 15.27 7.84 4.20
N ILE A 107 15.73 6.70 4.72
CA ILE A 107 15.21 6.11 5.97
C ILE A 107 15.46 7.06 7.14
N GLU A 108 16.68 7.58 7.30
CA GLU A 108 17.03 8.55 8.36
C GLU A 108 16.22 9.84 8.25
N ARG A 109 16.01 10.34 7.03
CA ARG A 109 15.14 11.51 6.79
C ARG A 109 13.71 11.23 7.26
N LEU A 110 13.17 10.05 6.94
CA LEU A 110 11.82 9.65 7.34
C LEU A 110 11.71 9.38 8.85
N GLN A 111 12.74 8.84 9.50
CA GLN A 111 12.80 8.66 10.96
C GLN A 111 12.70 10.00 11.70
N ARG A 112 13.47 11.00 11.25
CA ARG A 112 13.40 12.37 11.79
C ARG A 112 12.01 12.97 11.64
N LEU A 113 11.39 12.83 10.45
CA LEU A 113 10.02 13.29 10.22
C LEU A 113 8.98 12.53 11.05
N ALA A 114 9.24 11.27 11.38
CA ALA A 114 8.39 10.45 12.25
C ALA A 114 8.57 10.77 13.74
N GLY A 115 9.54 11.63 14.11
CA GLY A 115 9.90 11.90 15.50
C GLY A 115 10.45 10.67 16.21
N LEU A 116 11.16 9.82 15.48
CA LEU A 116 11.92 8.68 15.98
C LEU A 116 13.40 9.05 15.90
N THR A 117 13.99 9.38 17.03
CA THR A 117 15.43 9.66 17.22
C THR A 117 15.95 8.81 18.35
#